data_AF-A0A376W9N6-F1
#
_entry.id   AF-A0A376W9N6-F1
#
_cell.length_a   1.000
_cell.length_b   1.000
_cell.length_c   1.000
_cell.angle_alpha   90.00
_cell.angle_beta   90.00
_cell.angle_gamma   90.00
#
_symmetry.space_group_name_H-M   'P 1'
#
loop_
_entity.id
_entity.type
_entity.pdbx_description
1 polymer ?
#
loop_
_entity_poly.entity_id
_entity_poly.type
_entity_poly.pdbx_seq_one_letter_code
_entity_poly.pdbx_strand_id
1 'polypeptide(L)'
;MRKPLVIMMSKRLLRFKGAMSELCEFTDGAYKPVITDPQLHQSQKVKRVILCSGQVYYDVLEARKQREHEDEVAIVRLEQLYPFPVAELNDVLASWPNCCEWIWLQEEPENQGAWRQIRHELAALKINTPYWQYAGRPAAAAPATGYGRVHKQQIDEFLAAAFADIQP
;
A
#
# COMPACT_ATOMS: atom_id res chain seq x y z
N MET A 1 13.14 26.36 11.04
CA MET A 1 13.11 26.41 9.56
C MET A 1 11.82 25.72 9.09
N ARG A 2 11.01 26.36 8.24
CA ARG A 2 9.80 25.75 7.65
C ARG A 2 10.19 24.92 6.43
N LYS A 3 9.54 23.78 6.21
CA LYS A 3 9.75 22.89 5.05
C LYS A 3 8.48 22.85 4.19
N PRO A 4 8.59 22.80 2.84
CA PRO A 4 7.44 22.57 1.97
C PRO A 4 6.81 21.19 2.23
N LEU A 5 5.50 21.10 2.08
CA LEU A 5 4.73 19.86 2.13
C LEU A 5 3.94 19.71 0.83
N VAL A 6 4.14 18.60 0.12
CA VAL A 6 3.41 18.25 -1.09
C VAL A 6 2.40 17.16 -0.72
N ILE A 7 1.11 17.42 -0.92
CA ILE A 7 0.02 16.49 -0.56
C ILE A 7 -0.66 16.03 -1.84
N MET A 8 -0.65 14.70 -2.07
CA MET A 8 -1.39 14.09 -3.17
C MET A 8 -2.84 13.86 -2.73
N MET A 9 -3.75 14.76 -3.11
CA MET A 9 -5.17 14.64 -2.76
C MET A 9 -5.93 13.78 -3.77
N SER A 10 -6.64 12.76 -3.27
CA SER A 10 -7.58 11.99 -4.09
C SER A 10 -8.91 12.74 -4.28
N LYS A 11 -9.41 12.71 -5.52
CA LYS A 11 -10.76 13.20 -5.85
C LYS A 11 -11.85 12.21 -5.42
N ARG A 12 -11.57 10.91 -5.46
CA ARG A 12 -12.51 9.82 -5.12
C ARG A 12 -12.83 9.83 -3.63
N LEU A 13 -11.82 10.02 -2.79
CA LEU A 13 -11.96 9.88 -1.34
C LEU A 13 -12.81 11.00 -0.71
N LEU A 14 -12.99 12.13 -1.38
CA LEU A 14 -13.84 13.24 -0.90
C LEU A 14 -15.29 12.84 -0.63
N ARG A 15 -15.79 11.77 -1.28
CA ARG A 15 -17.18 11.30 -1.13
C ARG A 15 -17.26 9.82 -0.79
N PHE A 16 -16.12 9.17 -0.56
CA PHE A 16 -16.08 7.74 -0.33
C PHE A 16 -16.37 7.43 1.15
N LYS A 17 -17.45 6.70 1.42
CA LYS A 17 -17.88 6.40 2.80
C LYS A 17 -16.84 5.61 3.60
N GLY A 18 -16.07 4.74 2.95
CA GLY A 18 -15.00 4.00 3.62
C GLY A 18 -13.78 4.83 4.00
N ALA A 19 -13.72 6.10 3.59
CA ALA A 19 -12.65 7.04 3.94
C ALA A 19 -13.08 8.09 4.98
N MET A 20 -14.17 7.81 5.72
CA MET A 20 -14.59 8.63 6.85
C MET A 20 -13.73 8.32 8.08
N SER A 21 -13.48 9.35 8.88
CA SER A 21 -12.77 9.27 10.16
C SER A 21 -13.72 9.60 11.30
N GLU A 22 -13.58 8.90 12.41
CA GLU A 22 -14.29 9.20 13.65
C GLU A 22 -13.75 10.49 14.29
N LEU A 23 -14.58 11.19 15.06
CA LEU A 23 -14.20 12.46 15.68
C LEU A 23 -12.96 12.32 16.60
N CYS A 24 -12.85 11.19 17.32
CA CYS A 24 -11.75 10.93 18.24
C CYS A 24 -10.38 10.87 17.54
N GLU A 25 -10.34 10.52 16.24
CA GLU A 25 -9.09 10.53 15.46
C GLU A 25 -8.53 11.94 15.28
N PHE A 26 -9.37 12.98 15.39
CA PHE A 26 -8.95 14.38 15.30
C PHE A 26 -8.60 15.00 16.66
N THR A 27 -9.17 14.49 17.76
CA THR A 27 -8.94 15.04 19.11
C THR A 27 -7.76 14.38 19.81
N ASP A 28 -7.67 13.05 19.69
CA ASP A 28 -6.69 12.24 20.44
C ASP A 28 -5.65 11.60 19.51
N GLY A 29 -5.88 11.67 18.19
CA GLY A 29 -4.99 11.15 17.19
C GLY A 29 -3.84 12.09 16.83
N ALA A 30 -2.92 11.55 16.04
CA ALA A 30 -1.82 12.29 15.44
C ALA A 30 -1.63 11.82 14.00
N TYR A 31 -0.90 12.59 13.20
CA TYR A 31 -0.47 12.14 11.89
C TYR A 31 0.36 10.85 12.02
N LYS A 32 0.01 9.85 11.22
CA LYS A 32 0.68 8.55 11.17
C LYS A 32 1.39 8.42 9.83
N PRO A 33 2.74 8.44 9.79
CA PRO A 33 3.50 8.26 8.55
C PRO A 33 3.24 6.90 7.89
N VAL A 34 2.93 5.89 8.72
CA VAL A 34 2.58 4.53 8.32
C VAL A 34 1.35 4.10 9.10
N ILE A 35 0.38 3.50 8.42
CA ILE A 35 -0.82 2.94 9.06
C ILE A 35 -0.84 1.43 8.82
N THR A 36 -0.80 0.67 9.91
CA THR A 36 -0.85 -0.81 9.90
C THR A 36 -2.26 -1.32 9.59
N ASP A 37 -2.36 -2.62 9.35
CA ASP A 37 -3.61 -3.33 9.17
C ASP A 37 -4.40 -3.40 10.49
N PRO A 38 -5.62 -2.86 10.57
CA PRO A 38 -6.38 -2.86 11.80
C PRO A 38 -6.91 -4.25 12.20
N GLN A 39 -7.01 -5.19 11.26
CA GLN A 39 -7.56 -6.54 11.51
C GLN A 39 -6.47 -7.55 11.85
N LEU A 40 -5.27 -7.38 11.28
CA LEU A 40 -4.19 -8.37 11.36
C LEU A 40 -2.98 -7.95 12.18
N HIS A 41 -3.08 -6.88 12.96
CA HIS A 41 -1.98 -6.46 13.83
C HIS A 41 -1.52 -7.61 14.73
N GLN A 42 -0.24 -7.99 14.63
CA GLN A 42 0.39 -9.09 15.38
C GLN A 42 -0.12 -10.51 15.07
N SER A 43 -0.88 -10.70 13.99
CA SER A 43 -1.33 -12.03 13.57
C SER A 43 -0.17 -12.88 13.05
N GLN A 44 0.02 -14.08 13.61
CA GLN A 44 1.04 -15.02 13.15
C GLN A 44 0.70 -15.72 11.83
N LYS A 45 -0.55 -15.59 11.35
CA LYS A 45 -1.00 -16.19 10.09
C LYS A 45 -0.60 -15.38 8.86
N VAL A 46 -0.14 -14.14 9.04
CA VAL A 46 0.24 -13.27 7.93
C VAL A 46 1.47 -13.82 7.23
N LYS A 47 1.31 -14.13 5.94
CA LYS A 47 2.36 -14.61 5.04
C LYS A 47 2.79 -13.54 4.05
N ARG A 48 1.88 -12.62 3.71
CA ARG A 48 2.12 -11.57 2.73
C ARG A 48 1.74 -10.19 3.28
N VAL A 49 2.57 -9.20 3.00
CA VAL A 49 2.28 -7.79 3.29
C VAL A 49 2.22 -7.01 1.98
N ILE A 50 1.09 -6.35 1.74
CA ILE A 50 0.90 -5.41 0.64
C ILE A 50 1.07 -3.99 1.20
N LEU A 51 2.14 -3.32 0.79
CA LEU A 51 2.40 -1.92 1.08
C LEU A 51 1.87 -1.06 -0.08
N CYS A 52 1.06 -0.06 0.23
CA CYS A 52 0.51 0.84 -0.78
C CYS A 52 0.40 2.28 -0.24
N SER A 53 0.09 3.24 -1.11
CA SER A 53 -0.13 4.64 -0.74
C SER A 53 -1.36 5.20 -1.45
N GLY A 54 -2.13 6.03 -0.76
CA GLY A 54 -3.27 6.73 -1.32
C GLY A 54 -4.50 5.84 -1.56
N GLN A 55 -5.32 6.21 -2.54
CA GLN A 55 -6.67 5.67 -2.71
C GLN A 55 -6.72 4.19 -3.11
N VAL A 56 -5.65 3.67 -3.71
CA VAL A 56 -5.60 2.27 -4.16
C VAL A 56 -5.77 1.28 -3.00
N TYR A 57 -5.44 1.71 -1.77
CA TYR A 57 -5.71 0.96 -0.54
C TYR A 57 -7.12 0.37 -0.49
N TYR A 58 -8.14 1.15 -0.89
CA TYR A 58 -9.53 0.70 -0.83
C TYR A 58 -9.85 -0.37 -1.87
N ASP A 59 -9.19 -0.32 -3.03
CA ASP A 59 -9.32 -1.36 -4.06
C ASP A 59 -8.62 -2.65 -3.60
N VAL A 60 -7.46 -2.55 -2.94
CA VAL A 60 -6.78 -3.71 -2.32
C VAL A 60 -7.61 -4.30 -1.19
N LEU A 61 -8.21 -3.46 -0.34
CA LEU A 61 -9.03 -3.91 0.79
C LEU A 61 -10.27 -4.68 0.31
N GLU A 62 -10.94 -4.18 -0.73
CA GLU A 62 -12.06 -4.88 -1.35
C GLU A 62 -11.62 -6.19 -2.00
N ALA A 63 -10.52 -6.17 -2.75
CA ALA A 63 -9.97 -7.37 -3.39
C ALA A 63 -9.57 -8.46 -2.39
N ARG A 64 -8.97 -8.08 -1.25
CA ARG A 64 -8.65 -9.02 -0.17
C ARG A 64 -9.89 -9.75 0.32
N LYS A 65 -10.96 -9.00 0.56
CA LYS A 65 -12.23 -9.54 1.05
C LYS A 65 -12.89 -10.46 0.02
N GLN A 66 -12.88 -10.08 -1.26
CA GLN A 66 -13.45 -10.89 -2.33
C GLN A 66 -12.70 -12.22 -2.54
N ARG A 67 -11.42 -12.28 -2.14
CA ARG A 67 -10.54 -13.44 -2.31
C ARG A 67 -10.34 -14.24 -1.02
N GLU A 68 -11.05 -13.91 0.05
CA GLU A 68 -11.02 -14.65 1.33
C GLU A 68 -9.61 -14.73 1.97
N HIS A 69 -8.80 -13.67 1.79
CA HIS A 69 -7.42 -13.59 2.31
C HIS A 69 -7.30 -12.72 3.57
N GLU A 70 -8.39 -12.49 4.30
CA GLU A 70 -8.42 -11.63 5.48
C GLU A 70 -7.53 -12.09 6.63
N ASP A 71 -7.10 -13.36 6.65
CA ASP A 71 -6.24 -13.93 7.71
C ASP A 71 -4.74 -13.92 7.36
N GLU A 72 -4.40 -13.90 6.06
CA GLU A 72 -3.04 -14.19 5.56
C GLU A 72 -2.35 -12.99 4.91
N VAL A 73 -3.13 -12.00 4.45
CA VAL A 73 -2.62 -10.82 3.72
C VAL A 73 -2.89 -9.54 4.49
N ALA A 74 -1.83 -8.96 5.06
CA ALA A 74 -1.91 -7.66 5.72
C ALA A 74 -1.70 -6.52 4.70
N ILE A 75 -2.46 -5.44 4.86
CA ILE A 75 -2.37 -4.25 4.01
C ILE A 75 -1.84 -3.09 4.86
N VAL A 76 -0.70 -2.53 4.46
CA VAL A 76 -0.05 -1.40 5.14
C VAL A 76 -0.12 -0.18 4.23
N ARG A 77 -0.49 0.97 4.81
CA ARG A 77 -0.48 2.26 4.12
C ARG A 77 0.76 3.05 4.47
N LEU A 78 1.48 3.50 3.45
CA LEU A 78 2.58 4.46 3.57
C LEU A 78 2.06 5.86 3.25
N GLU A 79 1.72 6.62 4.28
CA GLU A 79 1.14 7.97 4.15
C GLU A 79 2.23 9.05 3.95
N GLN A 80 3.46 8.77 4.38
CA GLN A 80 4.62 9.64 4.16
C GLN A 80 5.64 8.99 3.23
N LEU A 81 5.77 9.51 2.01
CA LEU A 81 6.78 9.05 1.05
C LEU A 81 8.14 9.73 1.24
N TYR A 82 8.15 10.98 1.71
CA TYR A 82 9.38 11.74 1.97
C TYR A 82 9.21 12.75 3.11
N PRO A 83 10.16 12.83 4.08
CA PRO A 83 11.26 11.89 4.28
C PRO A 83 10.75 10.48 4.58
N PHE A 84 11.47 9.45 4.12
CA PHE A 84 10.98 8.07 4.21
C PHE A 84 10.96 7.58 5.68
N PRO A 85 9.82 7.09 6.20
CA PRO A 85 9.64 6.74 7.62
C PRO A 85 10.20 5.34 7.94
N VAL A 86 11.53 5.19 7.88
CA VAL A 86 12.22 3.91 8.05
C VAL A 86 11.91 3.26 9.41
N ALA A 87 11.90 4.05 10.50
CA ALA A 87 11.71 3.53 11.84
C ALA A 87 10.29 2.99 12.03
N GLU A 88 9.30 3.82 11.71
CA GLU A 88 7.88 3.51 11.84
C GLU A 88 7.48 2.33 10.94
N LEU A 89 8.03 2.26 9.73
CA LEU A 89 7.74 1.15 8.83
C LEU A 89 8.37 -0.15 9.34
N ASN A 90 9.62 -0.13 9.83
CA ASN A 90 10.23 -1.33 10.42
C ASN A 90 9.45 -1.84 11.64
N ASP A 91 8.98 -0.95 12.52
CA ASP A 91 8.20 -1.32 13.70
C ASP A 91 6.88 -1.99 13.31
N VAL A 92 6.20 -1.47 12.27
CA VAL A 92 4.98 -2.09 11.73
C VAL A 92 5.27 -3.46 11.14
N LEU A 93 6.29 -3.58 10.27
CA LEU A 93 6.59 -4.84 9.59
C LEU A 93 7.10 -5.94 10.54
N ALA A 94 7.75 -5.55 11.65
CA ALA A 94 8.17 -6.48 12.71
C ALA A 94 7.00 -7.21 13.40
N SER A 95 5.76 -6.71 13.23
CA SER A 95 4.55 -7.36 13.76
C SER A 95 4.24 -8.71 13.09
N TRP A 96 4.87 -9.03 11.95
CA TRP A 96 4.61 -10.24 11.17
C TRP A 96 5.89 -11.03 10.88
N PRO A 97 6.45 -11.73 11.88
CA PRO A 97 7.72 -12.45 11.74
C PRO A 97 7.65 -13.63 10.75
N ASN A 98 6.46 -14.13 10.45
CA ASN A 98 6.24 -15.24 9.52
C ASN A 98 5.99 -14.78 8.07
N CYS A 99 5.98 -13.47 7.82
CA CYS A 99 5.76 -12.95 6.48
C CYS A 99 6.93 -13.28 5.55
N CYS A 100 6.67 -13.93 4.43
CA CYS A 100 7.67 -14.29 3.41
C CYS A 100 7.58 -13.42 2.14
N GLU A 101 6.48 -12.71 1.94
CA GLU A 101 6.23 -11.96 0.71
C GLU A 101 5.90 -10.49 0.96
N TRP A 102 6.66 -9.61 0.32
CA TRP A 102 6.55 -8.16 0.44
C TRP A 102 6.21 -7.56 -0.92
N ILE A 103 5.07 -6.89 -1.01
CA ILE A 103 4.56 -6.32 -2.27
C ILE A 103 4.44 -4.81 -2.12
N TRP A 104 5.02 -4.06 -3.05
CA TRP A 104 4.66 -2.66 -3.28
C TRP A 104 3.56 -2.59 -4.32
N LEU A 105 2.41 -2.03 -3.94
CA LEU A 105 1.25 -1.87 -4.81
C LEU A 105 0.95 -0.40 -5.07
N GLN A 106 0.85 -0.04 -6.35
CA GLN A 106 0.46 1.31 -6.78
C GLN A 106 -0.43 1.28 -8.02
N GLU A 107 -1.32 2.28 -8.16
CA GLU A 107 -2.18 2.40 -9.34
C GLU A 107 -1.48 3.10 -10.51
N GLU A 108 -0.43 3.85 -10.23
CA GLU A 108 0.40 4.55 -11.21
C GLU A 108 1.24 3.56 -12.03
N PRO A 109 1.58 3.90 -13.30
CA PRO A 109 2.55 3.16 -14.09
C PRO A 109 3.88 2.95 -13.35
N GLU A 110 4.57 1.84 -13.61
CA GLU A 110 5.82 1.44 -12.93
C GLU A 110 6.94 2.51 -12.99
N ASN A 111 6.98 3.27 -14.09
CA ASN A 111 7.92 4.37 -14.28
C ASN A 111 7.47 5.70 -13.66
N GLN A 112 6.34 5.70 -12.96
CA GLN A 112 5.71 6.82 -12.27
C GLN A 112 5.38 6.40 -10.83
N GLY A 113 4.68 7.26 -10.08
CA GLY A 113 4.40 7.02 -8.67
C GLY A 113 5.68 6.97 -7.84
N ALA A 114 5.61 6.28 -6.70
CA ALA A 114 6.73 6.23 -5.76
C ALA A 114 7.73 5.11 -6.06
N TRP A 115 7.32 4.04 -6.76
CA TRP A 115 8.07 2.79 -6.87
C TRP A 115 9.57 2.98 -7.11
N ARG A 116 9.94 3.60 -8.24
CA ARG A 116 11.36 3.80 -8.59
C ARG A 116 12.12 4.68 -7.61
N GLN A 117 11.44 5.65 -7.00
CA GLN A 117 12.06 6.60 -6.08
C GLN A 117 12.31 5.96 -4.71
N ILE A 118 11.38 5.18 -4.16
CA ILE A 118 11.52 4.59 -2.81
C ILE A 118 12.15 3.19 -2.80
N ARG A 119 12.38 2.57 -3.96
CA ARG A 119 12.87 1.17 -4.04
C ARG A 119 14.14 0.91 -3.21
N HIS A 120 15.04 1.88 -3.13
CA HIS A 120 16.27 1.74 -2.34
C HIS A 120 15.99 1.78 -0.83
N GLU A 121 15.05 2.62 -0.39
CA GLU A 121 14.60 2.66 1.00
C GLU A 121 13.90 1.36 1.40
N LEU A 122 13.04 0.84 0.51
CA LEU A 122 12.38 -0.46 0.70
C LEU A 122 13.37 -1.61 0.87
N ALA A 123 14.44 -1.63 0.05
CA ALA A 123 15.49 -2.64 0.15
C ALA A 123 16.35 -2.52 1.43
N ALA A 124 16.33 -1.37 2.10
CA ALA A 124 17.06 -1.12 3.35
C ALA A 124 16.25 -1.47 4.61
N LEU A 125 14.98 -1.88 4.47
CA LEU A 125 14.13 -2.29 5.59
C LEU A 125 14.62 -3.61 6.21
N LYS A 126 14.35 -3.79 7.49
CA LYS A 126 14.75 -4.95 8.31
C LYS A 126 13.75 -6.10 8.16
N ILE A 127 13.50 -6.50 6.92
CA ILE A 127 12.67 -7.66 6.58
C ILE A 127 13.56 -8.88 6.26
N ASN A 128 12.97 -10.06 6.22
CA ASN A 128 13.69 -11.33 6.00
C ASN A 128 14.28 -11.49 4.59
N THR A 129 13.96 -10.59 3.65
CA THR A 129 14.50 -10.57 2.29
C THR A 129 14.63 -9.12 1.82
N PRO A 130 15.67 -8.73 1.06
CA PRO A 130 15.76 -7.39 0.49
C PRO A 130 14.80 -7.17 -0.70
N TYR A 131 14.02 -8.18 -1.08
CA TYR A 131 13.24 -8.17 -2.31
C TYR A 131 11.78 -7.75 -2.08
N TRP A 132 11.37 -6.72 -2.81
CA TRP A 132 9.98 -6.27 -2.92
C TRP A 132 9.45 -6.59 -4.31
N GLN A 133 8.30 -7.26 -4.36
CA GLN A 133 7.56 -7.48 -5.60
C GLN A 133 6.78 -6.23 -5.98
N TYR A 134 6.66 -5.96 -7.27
CA TYR A 134 5.86 -4.85 -7.79
C TYR A 134 4.51 -5.34 -8.27
N ALA A 135 3.44 -4.70 -7.82
CA ALA A 135 2.09 -4.86 -8.36
C ALA A 135 1.54 -3.48 -8.77
N GLY A 136 1.36 -3.26 -10.06
CA GLY A 136 0.81 -2.00 -10.55
C GLY A 136 0.72 -1.99 -12.06
N ARG A 137 0.40 -0.83 -12.64
CA ARG A 137 0.34 -0.71 -14.10
C ARG A 137 1.74 -0.88 -14.71
N PRO A 138 1.85 -1.47 -15.90
CA PRO A 138 3.12 -1.50 -16.63
C PRO A 138 3.60 -0.08 -16.94
N ALA A 139 4.90 0.09 -17.14
CA ALA A 139 5.48 1.37 -17.52
C ALA A 139 4.80 1.95 -18.78
N ALA A 140 4.48 3.23 -18.75
CA ALA A 140 3.81 3.93 -19.83
C ALA A 140 4.28 5.38 -19.96
N ALA A 141 4.22 5.92 -21.18
CA ALA A 141 4.50 7.33 -21.42
C ALA A 141 3.39 8.23 -20.88
N ALA A 142 2.13 7.81 -21.02
CA ALA A 142 0.97 8.52 -20.49
C ALA A 142 0.71 8.11 -19.02
N PRO A 143 0.18 9.02 -18.16
CA PRO A 143 -0.17 8.67 -16.78
C PRO A 143 -1.32 7.67 -16.65
N ALA A 144 -2.27 7.69 -17.57
CA ALA A 144 -3.42 6.79 -17.58
C ALA A 144 -3.94 6.54 -19.00
N THR A 145 -4.65 5.43 -19.18
CA THR A 145 -5.41 5.17 -20.41
C THR A 145 -6.64 6.07 -20.49
N GLY A 146 -6.99 6.51 -21.71
CA GLY A 146 -8.20 7.30 -21.97
C GLY A 146 -9.49 6.48 -22.03
N TYR A 147 -9.40 5.15 -22.05
CA TYR A 147 -10.55 4.26 -22.16
C TYR A 147 -10.91 3.64 -20.82
N GLY A 148 -12.12 3.94 -20.32
CA GLY A 148 -12.59 3.45 -19.01
C GLY A 148 -12.61 1.92 -18.89
N ARG A 149 -12.88 1.18 -19.97
CA ARG A 149 -12.83 -0.28 -19.98
C ARG A 149 -11.40 -0.80 -19.71
N VAL A 150 -10.42 -0.24 -20.41
CA VAL A 150 -9.00 -0.61 -20.24
C VAL A 150 -8.52 -0.19 -18.85
N HIS A 151 -9.00 0.96 -18.34
CA HIS A 151 -8.65 1.42 -17.00
C HIS A 151 -9.06 0.43 -15.92
N LYS A 152 -10.29 -0.11 -15.98
CA LYS A 152 -10.80 -1.13 -15.06
C LYS A 152 -10.04 -2.45 -15.20
N GLN A 153 -9.85 -2.91 -16.44
CA GLN A 153 -9.08 -4.13 -16.70
C GLN A 153 -7.67 -4.06 -16.08
N GLN A 154 -6.97 -2.94 -16.22
CA GLN A 154 -5.65 -2.76 -15.61
C GLN A 154 -5.68 -2.82 -14.08
N ILE A 155 -6.77 -2.35 -13.44
CA ILE A 155 -6.96 -2.48 -11.99
C ILE A 155 -7.11 -3.95 -11.60
N ASP A 156 -7.99 -4.67 -12.30
CA ASP A 156 -8.22 -6.09 -12.05
C ASP A 156 -6.93 -6.91 -12.24
N GLU A 157 -6.12 -6.57 -13.25
CA GLU A 157 -4.84 -7.22 -13.55
C GLU A 157 -3.80 -7.03 -12.43
N PHE A 158 -3.56 -5.80 -11.96
CA PHE A 158 -2.56 -5.60 -10.91
C PHE A 158 -3.04 -6.12 -9.54
N LEU A 159 -4.35 -6.08 -9.27
CA LEU A 159 -4.91 -6.70 -8.08
C LEU A 159 -4.76 -8.22 -8.15
N ALA A 160 -4.99 -8.84 -9.31
CA ALA A 160 -4.75 -10.26 -9.49
C ALA A 160 -3.29 -10.64 -9.27
N ALA A 161 -2.35 -9.83 -9.76
CA ALA A 161 -0.92 -10.04 -9.51
C ALA A 161 -0.58 -9.92 -8.01
N ALA A 162 -1.15 -8.94 -7.30
CA ALA A 162 -0.91 -8.73 -5.87
C ALA A 162 -1.44 -9.86 -4.97
N PHE A 163 -2.48 -10.56 -5.44
CA PHE A 163 -3.12 -11.69 -4.75
C PHE A 163 -2.88 -13.03 -5.48
N ALA A 164 -1.82 -13.16 -6.26
CA ALA A 164 -1.43 -14.45 -6.84
C ALA A 164 -1.03 -15.45 -5.73
N ASP A 165 -0.98 -16.75 -6.03
CA ASP A 165 -0.71 -17.78 -5.01
C ASP A 165 0.56 -17.50 -4.20
N ILE A 166 0.44 -17.55 -2.88
CA ILE A 166 1.54 -17.33 -1.93
C ILE A 166 2.56 -18.47 -2.13
N GLN A 167 3.77 -18.11 -2.55
CA GLN A 167 4.84 -19.08 -2.68
C GLN A 167 5.43 -19.38 -1.28
N PRO A 168 5.60 -20.66 -0.93
CA PRO A 168 6.13 -21.05 0.38
C PRO A 168 7.60 -20.67 0.59
#